data_AF-A0A183CVC8-F1
#
_entry.id   AF-A0A183CVC8-F1
#
_cell.length_a   1.000
_cell.length_b   1.000
_cell.length_c   1.000
_cell.angle_alpha   90.00
_cell.angle_beta   90.00
_cell.angle_gamma   90.00
#
_symmetry.space_group_name_H-M   'P 1'
#
loop_
_entity.id
_entity.type
_entity.pdbx_description
1 polymer ?
#
loop_
_entity_poly.entity_id
_entity_poly.type
_entity_poly.pdbx_seq_one_letter_code
_entity_poly.pdbx_strand_id
1 'polypeptide(L)'
;MKDESRTITRVRSLRLDKRFDWVGPPDETSKIRPIRLRRLADETEQERKYREAREALNQWSSQFWAYHNSLFEKKKAEFIEQV
;
A
#
# COMPACT_ATOMS: atom_id res chain seq x y z
N MET A 1 24.51 7.34 -25.08
CA MET A 1 23.12 6.82 -25.14
C MET A 1 23.05 5.59 -24.24
N LYS A 2 22.55 5.74 -23.01
CA LYS A 2 22.38 4.61 -22.08
C LYS A 2 20.88 4.37 -21.91
N ASP A 3 20.51 3.20 -22.39
CA ASP A 3 19.21 2.53 -22.39
C ASP A 3 18.41 2.70 -21.08
N GLU A 4 17.21 3.28 -21.19
CA GLU A 4 16.24 3.56 -20.12
C GLU A 4 15.49 2.31 -19.60
N SER A 5 15.85 1.10 -20.04
CA SER A 5 15.13 -0.14 -19.70
C SER A 5 15.33 -0.67 -18.26
N ARG A 6 15.81 0.14 -17.30
CA ARG A 6 16.13 -0.32 -15.92
C ARG A 6 15.08 0.03 -14.86
N THR A 7 13.91 0.55 -15.22
CA THR A 7 12.90 1.05 -14.25
C THR A 7 11.85 0.02 -13.79
N ILE A 8 12.02 -1.28 -14.05
CA ILE A 8 11.09 -2.29 -13.52
C ILE A 8 11.86 -3.36 -12.75
N THR A 9 12.42 -2.97 -11.60
CA THR A 9 12.90 -3.96 -10.62
C THR A 9 11.70 -4.60 -9.94
N ARG A 10 11.18 -5.61 -10.64
CA ARG A 10 10.50 -6.80 -10.15
C ARG A 10 10.67 -6.96 -8.63
N VAL A 11 9.58 -6.79 -7.88
CA VAL A 11 9.47 -7.17 -6.46
C VAL A 11 9.60 -8.70 -6.36
N ARG A 12 10.80 -9.23 -6.62
CA ARG A 12 11.13 -10.64 -6.57
C ARG A 12 11.12 -11.05 -5.11
N SER A 13 10.05 -11.74 -4.72
CA SER A 13 10.04 -12.70 -3.62
C SER A 13 10.67 -12.16 -2.33
N LEU A 14 9.95 -11.26 -1.66
CA LEU A 14 10.09 -11.18 -0.23
C LEU A 14 9.64 -12.55 0.30
N ARG A 15 10.59 -13.38 0.74
CA ARG A 15 10.27 -14.52 1.59
C ARG A 15 9.71 -13.91 2.87
N LEU A 16 8.39 -13.71 2.93
CA LEU A 16 7.73 -13.51 4.21
C LEU A 16 8.07 -14.74 5.02
N ASP A 17 8.91 -14.56 6.02
CA ASP A 17 9.01 -15.54 7.10
C ASP A 17 7.58 -15.83 7.55
N LYS A 18 7.20 -17.11 7.60
CA LYS A 18 5.87 -17.56 8.06
C LYS A 18 5.58 -17.16 9.52
N ARG A 19 6.40 -16.32 10.14
CA ARG A 19 6.22 -15.77 11.48
C ARG A 19 5.69 -14.34 11.49
N PHE A 20 5.89 -13.54 10.44
CA PHE A 20 5.63 -12.10 10.50
C PHE A 20 4.85 -11.57 9.30
N ASP A 21 4.03 -10.55 9.57
CA ASP A 21 3.43 -9.72 8.53
C ASP A 21 4.51 -8.86 7.86
N TRP A 22 4.36 -8.57 6.58
CA TRP A 22 5.26 -7.66 5.88
C TRP A 22 4.68 -6.25 5.83
N VAL A 23 5.51 -5.27 6.17
CA VAL A 23 5.18 -3.84 6.07
C VAL A 23 6.13 -3.20 5.06
N GLY A 24 5.55 -2.66 3.99
CA GLY A 24 6.31 -2.03 2.91
C GLY A 24 6.74 -0.59 3.17
N PRO A 25 7.47 0.00 2.21
CA PRO A 25 7.71 1.44 2.20
C PRO A 25 6.39 2.21 2.09
N PRO A 26 6.32 3.48 2.54
CA PRO A 26 5.11 4.28 2.41
C PRO A 26 4.71 4.47 0.94
N ASP A 27 3.42 4.37 0.66
CA ASP A 27 2.85 4.70 -0.65
C ASP A 27 3.08 6.19 -0.98
N GLU A 28 3.35 6.48 -2.25
CA GLU A 28 3.70 7.84 -2.67
C GLU A 28 2.54 8.82 -2.54
N THR A 29 1.29 8.36 -2.69
CA THR A 29 0.10 9.22 -2.69
C THR A 29 -0.60 9.18 -1.34
N SER A 30 -0.95 7.98 -0.84
CA SER A 30 -1.66 7.84 0.44
C SER A 30 -0.77 8.09 1.64
N LYS A 31 0.57 7.97 1.49
CA LYS A 31 1.57 7.97 2.58
C LYS A 31 1.40 6.83 3.59
N ILE A 32 0.47 5.90 3.35
CA ILE A 32 0.27 4.71 4.17
C ILE A 32 1.21 3.60 3.72
N ARG A 33 1.76 2.85 4.68
CA ARG A 33 2.58 1.67 4.38
C ARG A 33 1.67 0.49 4.00
N PRO A 34 1.89 -0.18 2.85
CA PRO A 34 1.14 -1.37 2.50
C PRO A 34 1.51 -2.51 3.43
N ILE A 35 0.50 -3.25 3.90
CA ILE A 35 0.67 -4.39 4.79
C ILE A 35 0.24 -5.65 4.03
N ARG A 36 1.13 -6.64 3.96
CA ARG A 36 0.79 -7.99 3.51
C ARG A 36 0.72 -8.89 4.72
N LEU A 37 -0.50 -9.26 5.09
CA LEU A 37 -0.74 -10.18 6.20
C LEU A 37 -0.22 -11.56 5.82
N ARG A 38 0.43 -12.21 6.78
CA ARG A 38 0.79 -13.60 6.66
C ARG A 38 -0.46 -14.45 6.43
N ARG A 39 -0.33 -15.46 5.57
CA ARG A 39 -1.34 -16.51 5.38
C ARG A 39 -0.84 -17.82 5.99
N LEU A 40 -1.61 -18.38 6.92
CA LEU A 40 -1.36 -19.72 7.44
C LEU A 40 -1.91 -20.76 6.45
N ALA A 41 -1.29 -21.94 6.41
CA ALA A 41 -1.76 -23.01 5.50
C ALA A 41 -3.03 -23.70 6.03
N ASP A 42 -3.24 -23.59 7.34
CA ASP A 42 -4.22 -24.25 8.18
C ASP A 42 -5.14 -23.23 8.88
N GLU A 43 -5.41 -22.08 8.24
CA GLU A 43 -6.36 -21.08 8.76
C GLU A 43 -7.72 -21.73 9.02
N THR A 44 -8.24 -21.57 10.23
CA THR A 44 -9.66 -21.78 10.50
C THR A 44 -10.49 -20.80 9.67
N GLU A 45 -11.77 -21.11 9.48
CA GLU A 45 -12.66 -20.25 8.70
C GLU A 45 -12.73 -18.82 9.28
N GLN A 46 -12.72 -18.71 10.61
CA GLN A 46 -12.75 -17.45 11.35
C GLN A 46 -11.46 -16.66 11.18
N GLU A 47 -10.30 -17.31 11.26
CA GLU A 47 -9.00 -16.67 11.02
C GLU A 47 -8.90 -16.14 9.59
N ARG A 48 -9.35 -16.93 8.61
CA ARG A 48 -9.42 -16.52 7.21
C ARG A 48 -10.31 -15.30 7.01
N LYS A 49 -11.53 -15.32 7.55
CA LYS A 49 -12.47 -14.18 7.49
C LYS A 49 -11.89 -12.94 8.14
N TYR A 50 -11.23 -13.08 9.28
CA TYR A 50 -10.59 -11.98 9.98
C TYR A 50 -9.44 -11.38 9.16
N ARG A 51 -8.57 -12.23 8.58
CA ARG A 51 -7.48 -11.78 7.72
C ARG A 51 -8.02 -11.03 6.49
N GLU A 52 -9.03 -11.58 5.82
CA GLU A 52 -9.67 -10.95 4.65
C GLU A 52 -10.31 -9.60 4.99
N ALA A 53 -10.99 -9.50 6.13
CA ALA A 53 -11.56 -8.24 6.61
C ALA A 53 -10.47 -7.18 6.88
N ARG A 54 -9.33 -7.58 7.45
CA ARG A 54 -8.18 -6.69 7.65
C ARG A 54 -7.53 -6.28 6.33
N GLU A 55 -7.37 -7.20 5.39
CA GLU A 55 -6.85 -6.88 4.04
C GLU A 55 -7.74 -5.84 3.36
N ALA A 56 -9.07 -6.03 3.40
CA ALA A 56 -10.04 -5.09 2.84
C ALA A 56 -9.99 -3.72 3.53
N LEU A 57 -9.92 -3.69 4.86
CA LEU A 57 -9.79 -2.44 5.63
C LEU A 57 -8.51 -1.67 5.30
N ASN A 58 -7.37 -2.37 5.21
CA ASN A 58 -6.09 -1.77 4.85
C ASN A 58 -6.14 -1.16 3.44
N GLN A 59 -6.75 -1.88 2.48
CA GLN A 59 -6.93 -1.40 1.13
C GLN A 59 -7.81 -0.15 1.08
N TRP A 60 -8.96 -0.19 1.75
CA TRP A 60 -9.88 0.94 1.84
C TRP A 60 -9.21 2.17 2.45
N SER A 61 -8.46 2.00 3.54
CA SER A 61 -7.74 3.09 4.20
C SER A 61 -6.72 3.76 3.26
N SER A 62 -5.92 2.96 2.56
CA SER A 62 -4.95 3.50 1.59
C SER A 62 -5.65 4.24 0.44
N GLN A 63 -6.77 3.72 -0.07
CA GLN A 63 -7.54 4.37 -1.13
C GLN A 63 -8.15 5.70 -0.67
N PHE A 64 -8.71 5.73 0.53
CA PHE A 64 -9.25 6.93 1.16
C PHE A 64 -8.17 8.02 1.23
N TRP A 65 -7.02 7.71 1.81
CA TRP A 65 -5.95 8.69 1.96
C TRP A 65 -5.32 9.11 0.63
N ALA A 66 -5.19 8.20 -0.34
CA ALA A 66 -4.72 8.57 -1.67
C ALA A 66 -5.63 9.61 -2.34
N TYR A 67 -6.95 9.41 -2.26
CA TYR A 67 -7.93 10.34 -2.81
C TYR A 67 -7.84 11.71 -2.12
N HIS A 68 -7.87 11.73 -0.79
CA HIS A 68 -7.88 12.98 -0.03
C HIS A 68 -6.56 13.76 -0.14
N ASN A 69 -5.41 13.08 -0.13
CA ASN A 69 -4.12 13.73 -0.32
C ASN A 69 -3.99 14.35 -1.71
N SER A 70 -4.48 13.66 -2.75
CA SER A 70 -4.49 14.19 -4.11
C SER A 70 -5.35 15.45 -4.21
N LEU A 71 -6.53 15.44 -3.57
CA LEU A 71 -7.42 16.60 -3.54
C LEU A 71 -6.79 17.77 -2.78
N PHE A 72 -6.13 17.49 -1.66
CA PHE A 72 -5.44 18.49 -0.86
C PHE A 72 -4.33 19.18 -1.64
N GLU A 73 -3.41 18.43 -2.27
CA GLU A 73 -2.30 19.03 -3.03
C GLU A 73 -2.83 19.86 -4.22
N LYS A 74 -3.90 19.41 -4.88
CA LYS A 74 -4.57 20.21 -5.91
C LYS A 74 -5.08 21.53 -5.36
N LYS A 75 -5.83 21.51 -4.25
CA LYS A 75 -6.43 22.72 -3.65
C LYS A 75 -5.38 23.68 -3.10
N LYS A 76 -4.29 23.14 -2.57
CA LYS A 76 -3.13 23.90 -2.11
C LYS A 76 -2.43 24.60 -3.27
N ALA A 77 -2.22 23.92 -4.41
CA ALA A 77 -1.66 24.55 -5.61
C ALA A 77 -2.56 25.69 -6.11
N GLU A 78 -3.87 25.45 -6.23
CA GLU A 78 -4.85 26.49 -6.62
C GLU A 78 -4.82 27.70 -5.67
N PHE A 79 -4.61 27.50 -4.37
CA PHE A 79 -4.49 28.58 -3.39
C PHE A 79 -3.19 29.36 -3.54
N ILE A 80 -2.06 28.69 -3.75
CA ILE A 80 -0.75 29.35 -3.90
C ILE A 80 -0.70 30.17 -5.20
N GLU A 81 -1.28 29.68 -6.30
CA GLU A 81 -1.33 30.42 -7.57
C GLU A 81 -2.20 31.69 -7.52
N GLN A 82 -3.09 31.81 -6.53
CA GLN A 82 -3.92 32.99 -6.32
C GLN A 82 -3.23 34.09 -5.49
N VAL A 83 -2.04 33.82 -4.95
CA VAL A 83 -1.21 34.74 -4.15
C VAL A 83 -0.08 35.29 -5.00
#